data_AF-A0A420EPH9-F1
#
_entry.id   AF-A0A420EPH9-F1
#
_cell.length_a   1.000
_cell.length_b   1.000
_cell.length_c   1.000
_cell.angle_alpha   90.00
_cell.angle_beta   90.00
_cell.angle_gamma   90.00
#
_symmetry.space_group_name_H-M   'P 1'
#
loop_
_entity.id
_entity.type
_entity.pdbx_description
1 polymer ?
#
loop_
_entity_poly.entity_id
_entity_poly.type
_entity_poly.pdbx_seq_one_letter_code
_entity_poly.pdbx_strand_id
1 'polypeptide(L)'
;MSMSPETGRPHTRLEDAYALTVGCIMLALGIAILKAAGLVTGGMAGLALLAGQFLPVSPGFLFALLNVPFFILSMRTMGMTFTFKTLIVSIGVAGFSLLFDHTADFTIHNAALAAFASGIILGLGTLAIARHGAGVGGVGIVALWLLATRQWNAGRTQVILDIFILGASIRFLGPTAIAYSVIGAVAMGSIVYLWHRPELYSGISPPFRTARDDR
;
A
#
# COMPACT_ATOMS: atom_id res chain seq x y z
N MET A 1 0.43 12.13 -39.06
CA MET A 1 1.49 11.19 -38.63
C MET A 1 1.07 10.64 -37.27
N SER A 2 0.37 9.50 -37.26
CA SER A 2 -0.14 8.88 -36.03
C SER A 2 1.01 8.18 -35.32
N MET A 3 1.48 8.75 -34.21
CA MET A 3 2.39 8.08 -33.30
C MET A 3 1.64 6.87 -32.74
N SER A 4 1.98 5.67 -33.21
CA SER A 4 1.58 4.44 -32.53
C SER A 4 2.11 4.52 -31.09
N PRO A 5 1.30 4.22 -30.06
CA PRO A 5 1.80 4.19 -28.69
C PRO A 5 2.90 3.14 -28.63
N GLU A 6 4.14 3.54 -28.32
CA GLU A 6 5.20 2.58 -28.02
C GLU A 6 4.73 1.71 -26.86
N THR A 7 4.42 0.46 -27.14
CA THR A 7 4.02 -0.51 -26.12
C THR A 7 5.26 -0.82 -25.30
N GLY A 8 5.31 -0.30 -24.07
CA GLY A 8 6.41 -0.53 -23.13
C GLY A 8 6.71 -2.03 -22.95
N ARG A 9 7.99 -2.36 -22.80
CA ARG A 9 8.46 -3.73 -22.58
C ARG A 9 7.92 -4.28 -21.23
N PRO A 10 7.39 -5.51 -21.18
CA PRO A 10 6.99 -6.12 -19.91
C PRO A 10 8.20 -6.38 -19.00
N HIS A 11 7.99 -6.24 -17.69
CA HIS A 11 9.03 -6.51 -16.69
C HIS A 11 9.53 -7.96 -16.75
N THR A 12 10.82 -8.13 -16.50
CA THR A 12 11.38 -9.47 -16.32
C THR A 12 10.96 -10.03 -14.97
N ARG A 13 10.97 -11.38 -14.81
CA ARG A 13 10.64 -12.02 -13.54
C ARG A 13 11.57 -11.58 -12.39
N LEU A 14 12.81 -11.22 -12.71
CA LEU A 14 13.78 -10.73 -11.73
C LEU A 14 13.46 -9.30 -11.28
N GLU A 15 13.09 -8.42 -12.22
CA GLU A 15 12.61 -7.07 -11.91
C GLU A 15 11.36 -7.12 -11.03
N ASP A 16 10.41 -7.99 -11.36
CA ASP A 16 9.23 -8.25 -10.52
C ASP A 16 9.64 -8.68 -9.11
N ALA A 17 10.47 -9.72 -8.97
CA ALA A 17 10.87 -10.22 -7.67
C ALA A 17 11.57 -9.14 -6.83
N TYR A 18 12.46 -8.36 -7.44
CA TYR A 18 13.16 -7.27 -6.77
C TYR A 18 12.20 -6.17 -6.32
N ALA A 19 11.33 -5.68 -7.21
CA ALA A 19 10.39 -4.61 -6.90
C ALA A 19 9.36 -5.02 -5.83
N LEU A 20 8.85 -6.26 -5.89
CA LEU A 20 7.95 -6.78 -4.86
C LEU A 20 8.66 -6.88 -3.51
N THR A 21 9.92 -7.32 -3.47
CA THR A 21 10.70 -7.40 -2.24
C THR A 21 10.94 -6.01 -1.63
N VAL A 22 11.38 -5.05 -2.45
CA VAL A 22 11.56 -3.66 -2.03
C VAL A 22 10.25 -3.07 -1.50
N GLY A 23 9.14 -3.27 -2.22
CA GLY A 23 7.83 -2.83 -1.78
C GLY A 23 7.42 -3.45 -0.44
N CYS A 24 7.68 -4.75 -0.22
CA CYS A 24 7.40 -5.41 1.05
C CYS A 24 8.21 -4.82 2.21
N ILE A 25 9.51 -4.56 2.00
CA ILE A 25 10.38 -3.95 3.01
C ILE A 25 9.89 -2.53 3.34
N MET A 26 9.55 -1.72 2.33
CA MET A 26 9.01 -0.38 2.54
C MET A 26 7.70 -0.41 3.34
N LEU A 27 6.78 -1.32 2.97
CA LEU A 27 5.53 -1.47 3.70
C LEU A 27 5.76 -1.88 5.15
N ALA A 28 6.61 -2.87 5.38
CA ALA A 28 6.94 -3.35 6.72
C ALA A 28 7.61 -2.25 7.58
N LEU A 29 8.52 -1.46 7.00
CA LEU A 29 9.16 -0.33 7.66
C LEU A 29 8.15 0.76 8.03
N GLY A 30 7.25 1.13 7.11
CA GLY A 30 6.20 2.10 7.37
C GLY A 30 5.25 1.64 8.49
N ILE A 31 4.88 0.35 8.50
CA ILE A 31 4.08 -0.27 9.58
C ILE A 31 4.84 -0.20 10.91
N ALA A 32 6.13 -0.53 10.94
CA ALA A 32 6.94 -0.49 12.16
C ALA A 32 7.02 0.92 12.75
N ILE A 33 7.21 1.95 11.91
CA ILE A 33 7.24 3.36 12.35
C ILE A 33 5.88 3.79 12.92
N LEU A 34 4.75 3.42 12.28
CA LEU A 34 3.42 3.73 12.82
C LEU A 34 3.18 3.04 14.15
N LYS A 35 3.54 1.76 14.26
CA LYS A 35 3.40 0.98 15.48
C LYS A 35 4.22 1.60 16.62
N ALA A 36 5.46 1.99 16.37
CA ALA A 36 6.32 2.67 17.33
C ALA A 36 5.77 4.05 17.76
N ALA A 37 5.01 4.72 16.90
CA ALA A 37 4.31 5.96 17.21
C ALA A 37 2.97 5.76 17.96
N GLY A 38 2.55 4.51 18.23
CA GLY A 38 1.25 4.19 18.82
C GLY A 38 0.08 4.43 17.86
N LEU A 39 0.34 4.39 16.56
CA LEU A 39 -0.63 4.65 15.49
C LEU A 39 -0.98 3.36 14.74
N VAL A 40 -2.06 3.41 13.95
CA VAL A 40 -2.53 2.27 13.16
C VAL A 40 -2.67 2.64 11.70
N THR A 41 -2.51 1.64 10.83
CA THR A 41 -2.79 1.82 9.41
C THR A 41 -4.30 1.81 9.17
N GLY A 42 -4.77 2.67 8.27
CA GLY A 42 -6.03 2.44 7.59
C GLY A 42 -5.90 1.18 6.74
N GLY A 43 -6.82 0.23 6.88
CA GLY A 43 -6.82 -1.02 6.12
C GLY A 43 -7.07 -2.28 6.95
N MET A 44 -6.86 -3.44 6.33
CA MET A 44 -7.18 -4.74 6.96
C MET A 44 -6.35 -5.04 8.20
N ALA A 45 -5.11 -4.54 8.27
CA ALA A 45 -4.28 -4.67 9.46
C ALA A 45 -4.87 -3.92 10.65
N GLY A 46 -5.33 -2.68 10.45
CA GLY A 46 -6.06 -1.91 11.46
C GLY A 46 -7.38 -2.59 11.87
N LEU A 47 -8.15 -3.09 10.91
CA LEU A 47 -9.38 -3.85 11.20
C LEU A 47 -9.13 -5.13 12.01
N ALA A 48 -8.06 -5.86 11.69
CA ALA A 48 -7.72 -7.09 12.41
C ALA A 48 -7.29 -6.81 13.86
N LEU A 49 -6.52 -5.74 14.07
CA LEU A 49 -6.15 -5.29 15.42
C LEU A 49 -7.37 -4.85 16.22
N LEU A 50 -8.30 -4.13 15.58
CA LEU A 50 -9.57 -3.71 16.19
C LEU A 50 -10.42 -4.93 16.56
N ALA A 51 -10.61 -5.88 15.64
CA ALA A 51 -11.39 -7.09 15.89
C ALA A 51 -10.78 -7.96 17.00
N GLY A 52 -9.44 -7.98 17.11
CA GLY A 52 -8.71 -8.70 18.17
C GLY A 52 -8.96 -8.17 19.57
N GLN A 53 -9.52 -6.96 19.72
CA GLN A 53 -9.95 -6.44 21.03
C GLN A 53 -11.23 -7.11 21.54
N PHE A 54 -11.99 -7.76 20.67
CA PHE A 54 -13.29 -8.35 21.00
C PHE A 54 -13.31 -9.87 20.94
N LEU A 55 -12.44 -10.47 20.13
CA LEU A 55 -12.36 -11.91 19.97
C LEU A 55 -11.08 -12.45 20.63
N PRO A 56 -11.14 -13.60 21.33
CA PRO A 56 -9.99 -14.25 21.95
C PRO A 56 -9.16 -15.03 20.92
N VAL A 57 -8.82 -14.41 19.79
CA VAL A 57 -8.01 -14.99 18.72
C VAL A 57 -6.87 -14.05 18.35
N SER A 58 -5.80 -14.58 17.77
CA SER A 58 -4.64 -13.75 17.43
C SER A 58 -4.98 -12.74 16.31
N PRO A 59 -4.45 -11.50 16.37
CA PRO A 59 -4.63 -10.52 15.31
C PRO A 59 -4.17 -11.01 13.94
N GLY A 60 -3.12 -11.85 13.89
CA GLY A 60 -2.65 -12.47 12.66
C GLY A 60 -3.66 -13.44 12.04
N PHE A 61 -4.37 -14.22 12.86
CA PHE A 61 -5.44 -15.10 12.37
C PHE A 61 -6.63 -14.30 11.85
N LEU A 62 -7.05 -13.25 12.58
CA LEU A 62 -8.10 -12.35 12.12
C LEU A 62 -7.73 -11.65 10.82
N PHE A 63 -6.49 -11.19 10.69
CA PHE A 63 -6.00 -10.60 9.46
C PHE A 63 -6.10 -11.58 8.29
N ALA A 64 -5.66 -12.83 8.47
CA ALA A 64 -5.78 -13.85 7.44
C ALA A 64 -7.24 -14.09 7.05
N LEU A 65 -8.12 -14.31 8.04
CA LEU A 65 -9.55 -14.58 7.83
C LEU A 65 -10.25 -13.42 7.11
N LEU A 66 -10.02 -12.19 7.57
CA LEU A 66 -10.62 -11.00 6.98
C LEU A 66 -10.11 -10.73 5.56
N ASN A 67 -8.92 -11.22 5.19
CA ASN A 67 -8.38 -11.10 3.83
C ASN A 67 -8.95 -12.14 2.85
N VAL A 68 -9.45 -13.29 3.31
CA VAL A 68 -10.03 -14.35 2.47
C VAL A 68 -11.04 -13.82 1.43
N PRO A 69 -12.07 -13.02 1.77
CA PRO A 69 -13.02 -12.53 0.78
C PRO A 69 -12.37 -11.68 -0.32
N PHE A 70 -11.32 -10.94 0.00
CA PHE A 70 -10.60 -10.12 -0.98
C PHE A 70 -9.74 -10.96 -1.92
N PHE A 71 -9.14 -12.05 -1.43
CA PHE A 71 -8.45 -13.01 -2.30
C PHE A 71 -9.43 -13.75 -3.22
N ILE A 72 -10.63 -14.10 -2.73
CA ILE A 72 -11.68 -14.67 -3.59
C ILE A 72 -12.09 -13.67 -4.68
N LEU A 73 -12.25 -12.39 -4.32
CA LEU A 73 -12.52 -11.32 -5.28
C LEU A 73 -11.39 -11.22 -6.32
N SER A 74 -10.12 -11.16 -5.89
CA SER A 74 -8.99 -11.04 -6.82
C SER A 74 -8.88 -12.21 -7.78
N MET A 75 -9.12 -13.44 -7.32
CA MET A 75 -9.12 -14.63 -8.19
C MET A 75 -10.16 -14.51 -9.30
N ARG A 76 -11.36 -14.01 -8.97
CA ARG A 76 -12.47 -13.88 -9.92
C ARG A 76 -12.32 -12.70 -10.87
N THR A 77 -11.70 -11.60 -10.44
CA THR A 77 -11.69 -10.34 -11.22
C THR A 77 -10.34 -9.95 -11.78
N MET A 78 -9.24 -10.16 -11.05
CA MET A 78 -7.87 -9.78 -11.45
C MET A 78 -7.08 -10.95 -12.05
N GLY A 79 -7.53 -12.19 -11.83
CA GLY A 79 -6.88 -13.40 -12.30
C GLY A 79 -5.88 -14.01 -11.31
N MET A 80 -5.42 -15.23 -11.64
CA MET A 80 -4.58 -16.03 -10.74
C MET A 80 -3.17 -15.45 -10.56
N THR A 81 -2.55 -14.91 -11.61
CA THR A 81 -1.19 -14.33 -11.51
C THR A 81 -1.12 -13.18 -10.51
N PHE A 82 -2.08 -12.25 -10.60
CA PHE A 82 -2.19 -11.14 -9.64
C PHE A 82 -2.42 -11.66 -8.22
N THR A 83 -3.31 -12.65 -8.06
CA THR A 83 -3.65 -13.22 -6.76
C THR A 83 -2.44 -13.87 -6.11
N PHE A 84 -1.69 -14.71 -6.84
CA PHE A 84 -0.49 -15.35 -6.30
C PHE A 84 0.60 -14.35 -5.93
N LYS A 85 0.86 -13.35 -6.79
CA LYS A 85 1.80 -12.28 -6.47
C LYS A 85 1.38 -11.52 -5.21
N THR A 86 0.08 -11.19 -5.09
CA THR A 86 -0.49 -10.51 -3.92
C THR A 86 -0.35 -11.36 -2.65
N LEU A 87 -0.56 -12.67 -2.73
CA LEU A 87 -0.38 -13.57 -1.60
C LEU A 87 1.09 -13.61 -1.14
N ILE A 88 2.03 -13.72 -2.09
CA ILE A 88 3.47 -13.66 -1.81
C ILE A 88 3.83 -12.33 -1.15
N VAL A 89 3.29 -11.22 -1.65
CA VAL A 89 3.47 -9.89 -1.05
C VAL A 89 2.91 -9.84 0.37
N SER A 90 1.68 -10.30 0.61
CA SER A 90 1.09 -10.29 1.96
C SER A 90 1.92 -11.10 2.95
N ILE A 91 2.45 -12.25 2.53
CA ILE A 91 3.37 -13.07 3.34
C ILE A 91 4.70 -12.35 3.55
N GLY A 92 5.26 -11.73 2.51
CA GLY A 92 6.51 -10.98 2.57
C GLY A 92 6.42 -9.79 3.52
N VAL A 93 5.37 -8.98 3.43
CA VAL A 93 5.10 -7.86 4.37
C VAL A 93 5.02 -8.38 5.80
N ALA A 94 4.27 -9.47 6.05
CA ALA A 94 4.18 -10.05 7.37
C ALA A 94 5.56 -10.54 7.89
N GLY A 95 6.35 -11.21 7.05
CA GLY A 95 7.69 -11.68 7.40
C GLY A 95 8.66 -10.54 7.72
N PHE A 96 8.70 -9.49 6.90
CA PHE A 96 9.55 -8.32 7.17
C PHE A 96 9.06 -7.52 8.37
N SER A 97 7.74 -7.43 8.62
CA SER A 97 7.22 -6.78 9.83
C SER A 97 7.66 -7.52 11.10
N LEU A 98 7.64 -8.86 11.10
CA LEU A 98 8.19 -9.64 12.21
C LEU A 98 9.69 -9.42 12.38
N LEU A 99 10.43 -9.29 11.28
CA LEU A 99 11.86 -8.99 11.34
C LEU A 99 12.10 -7.63 12.00
N PHE A 100 11.41 -6.58 11.57
CA PHE A 100 11.51 -5.25 12.20
C PHE A 100 11.14 -5.29 13.69
N ASP A 101 10.07 -6.01 14.05
CA ASP A 101 9.65 -6.16 15.46
C ASP A 101 10.73 -6.82 16.34
N HIS A 102 11.58 -7.69 15.78
CA HIS A 102 12.63 -8.39 16.52
C HIS A 102 14.02 -7.75 16.45
N THR A 103 14.30 -6.95 15.42
CA THR A 103 15.67 -6.46 15.15
C THR A 103 15.82 -4.94 15.20
N ALA A 104 14.74 -4.19 15.13
CA ALA A 104 14.78 -2.74 15.08
C ALA A 104 14.00 -2.12 16.25
N ASP A 105 14.60 -1.13 16.90
CA ASP A 105 13.94 -0.33 17.92
C ASP A 105 13.80 1.11 17.42
N PHE A 106 12.60 1.66 17.52
CA PHE A 106 12.25 2.97 16.97
C PHE A 106 11.75 3.89 18.08
N THR A 107 12.51 4.94 18.37
CA THR A 107 12.09 5.99 19.33
C THR A 107 11.42 7.15 18.59
N ILE A 108 10.11 7.31 18.78
CA ILE A 108 9.33 8.37 18.13
C ILE A 108 9.12 9.55 19.07
N HIS A 109 9.62 10.73 18.68
CA HIS A 109 9.46 11.98 19.43
C HIS A 109 8.29 12.85 18.91
N ASN A 110 7.89 12.65 17.66
CA ASN A 110 6.80 13.39 17.03
C ASN A 110 5.91 12.45 16.21
N ALA A 111 4.75 12.10 16.76
CA ALA A 111 3.81 11.17 16.14
C ALA A 111 3.22 11.70 14.83
N ALA A 112 3.03 13.01 14.67
CA ALA A 112 2.51 13.59 13.43
C ALA A 112 3.52 13.44 12.27
N LEU A 113 4.80 13.73 12.53
CA LEU A 113 5.86 13.54 11.54
C LEU A 113 6.04 12.04 11.22
N ALA A 114 6.02 11.18 12.24
CA ALA A 114 6.09 9.73 12.05
C ALA A 114 4.93 9.22 11.18
N ALA A 115 3.70 9.70 11.42
CA ALA A 115 2.54 9.35 10.62
C ALA A 115 2.68 9.79 9.15
N PHE A 116 3.12 11.03 8.93
CA PHE A 116 3.29 11.55 7.58
C PHE A 116 4.40 10.81 6.81
N ALA A 117 5.56 10.63 7.44
CA ALA A 117 6.71 9.95 6.84
C ALA A 117 6.41 8.47 6.54
N SER A 118 5.82 7.76 7.50
CA SER A 118 5.38 6.37 7.29
C SER A 118 4.32 6.28 6.19
N GLY A 119 3.35 7.20 6.14
CA GLY A 119 2.37 7.28 5.07
C GLY A 119 3.02 7.37 3.69
N ILE A 120 4.01 8.25 3.51
CA ILE A 120 4.77 8.34 2.25
C ILE A 120 5.45 7.01 1.91
N ILE A 121 6.17 6.41 2.87
CA ILE A 121 6.88 5.14 2.69
C ILE A 121 5.91 4.02 2.29
N LEU A 122 4.77 3.92 2.99
CA LEU A 122 3.71 2.96 2.69
C LEU A 122 3.12 3.19 1.29
N GLY A 123 2.93 4.44 0.89
CA GLY A 123 2.42 4.82 -0.41
C GLY A 123 3.38 4.42 -1.53
N LEU A 124 4.67 4.65 -1.34
CA LEU A 124 5.72 4.26 -2.29
C LEU A 124 5.84 2.74 -2.40
N GLY A 125 5.81 2.01 -1.26
CA GLY A 125 5.82 0.55 -1.26
C GLY A 125 4.61 -0.04 -1.97
N THR A 126 3.41 0.50 -1.70
CA THR A 126 2.16 0.13 -2.39
C THR A 126 2.25 0.39 -3.88
N LEU A 127 2.79 1.56 -4.28
CA LEU A 127 2.96 1.94 -5.68
C LEU A 127 3.93 1.01 -6.42
N ALA A 128 5.06 0.65 -5.80
CA ALA A 128 6.01 -0.29 -6.36
C ALA A 128 5.35 -1.65 -6.64
N ILE A 129 4.58 -2.15 -5.68
CA ILE A 129 3.88 -3.44 -5.79
C ILE A 129 2.78 -3.39 -6.86
N ALA A 130 1.97 -2.33 -6.86
CA ALA A 130 0.87 -2.15 -7.81
C ALA A 130 1.36 -2.10 -9.26
N ARG A 131 2.49 -1.42 -9.52
CA ARG A 131 3.09 -1.34 -10.86
C ARG A 131 3.60 -2.68 -11.40
N HIS A 132 3.91 -3.63 -10.52
CA HIS A 132 4.32 -4.99 -10.90
C HIS A 132 3.15 -6.00 -10.91
N GLY A 133 1.91 -5.50 -10.95
CA GLY A 133 0.70 -6.31 -11.09
C GLY A 133 0.41 -7.16 -9.85
N ALA A 134 0.62 -6.58 -8.67
CA ALA A 134 0.33 -7.19 -7.38
C ALA A 134 -0.40 -6.19 -6.47
N GLY A 135 -1.12 -6.71 -5.47
CA GLY A 135 -1.67 -5.91 -4.38
C GLY A 135 -0.91 -6.13 -3.09
N VAL A 136 -1.18 -5.29 -2.10
CA VAL A 136 -0.73 -5.51 -0.70
C VAL A 136 -1.59 -6.56 0.01
N GLY A 137 -2.84 -6.70 -0.43
CA GLY A 137 -3.89 -7.51 0.19
C GLY A 137 -5.07 -6.66 0.67
N GLY A 138 -6.16 -7.31 1.04
CA GLY A 138 -7.27 -6.65 1.71
C GLY A 138 -8.01 -5.59 0.90
N VAL A 139 -8.34 -4.46 1.53
CA VAL A 139 -8.97 -3.31 0.86
C VAL A 139 -8.15 -2.73 -0.29
N GLY A 140 -6.83 -2.95 -0.32
CA GLY A 140 -5.99 -2.57 -1.45
C GLY A 140 -6.36 -3.32 -2.74
N ILE A 141 -6.83 -4.57 -2.62
CA ILE A 141 -7.36 -5.33 -3.77
C ILE A 141 -8.62 -4.64 -4.32
N VAL A 142 -9.49 -4.13 -3.45
CA VAL A 142 -10.70 -3.40 -3.87
C VAL A 142 -10.33 -2.11 -4.61
N ALA A 143 -9.34 -1.38 -4.13
CA ALA A 143 -8.86 -0.16 -4.79
C ALA A 143 -8.36 -0.43 -6.21
N LEU A 144 -7.54 -1.49 -6.39
CA LEU A 144 -7.05 -1.89 -7.71
C LEU A 144 -8.15 -2.48 -8.60
N TRP A 145 -9.10 -3.21 -8.02
CA TRP A 145 -10.25 -3.73 -8.75
C TRP A 145 -11.16 -2.62 -9.29
N LEU A 146 -11.47 -1.60 -8.48
CA LEU A 146 -12.28 -0.46 -8.91
C LEU A 146 -11.54 0.40 -9.94
N LEU A 147 -10.21 0.50 -9.85
CA LEU A 147 -9.40 1.09 -10.92
C LEU A 147 -9.56 0.32 -12.23
N ALA A 148 -9.34 -1.00 -12.21
CA ALA A 148 -9.37 -1.82 -13.41
C ALA A 148 -10.77 -1.92 -14.06
N THR A 149 -11.84 -1.93 -13.26
CA THR A 149 -13.21 -2.15 -13.76
C THR A 149 -14.03 -0.89 -13.95
N ARG A 150 -13.80 0.15 -13.14
CA ARG A 150 -14.59 1.40 -13.15
C ARG A 150 -13.76 2.64 -13.42
N GLN A 151 -12.45 2.51 -13.69
CA GLN A 151 -11.53 3.63 -13.90
C GLN A 151 -11.50 4.60 -12.71
N TRP A 152 -11.78 4.09 -11.50
CA TRP A 152 -11.67 4.89 -10.28
C TRP A 152 -10.20 5.07 -9.90
N ASN A 153 -9.85 6.21 -9.32
CA ASN A 153 -8.50 6.39 -8.81
C ASN A 153 -8.27 5.48 -7.58
N ALA A 154 -7.23 4.63 -7.64
CA ALA A 154 -6.90 3.68 -6.58
C ALA A 154 -6.59 4.39 -5.25
N GLY A 155 -5.80 5.47 -5.27
CA GLY A 155 -5.47 6.23 -4.06
C GLY A 155 -6.69 6.89 -3.41
N ARG A 156 -7.60 7.47 -4.22
CA ARG A 156 -8.86 8.01 -3.71
C ARG A 156 -9.71 6.93 -3.04
N THR A 157 -9.82 5.77 -3.68
CA THR A 157 -10.58 4.64 -3.17
C THR A 157 -9.99 4.15 -1.85
N GLN A 158 -8.67 4.06 -1.77
CA GLN A 158 -7.96 3.65 -0.57
C GLN A 158 -8.20 4.62 0.60
N VAL A 159 -8.05 5.93 0.40
CA VAL A 159 -8.31 6.94 1.45
C VAL A 159 -9.75 6.85 1.97
N ILE A 160 -10.73 6.64 1.09
CA ILE A 160 -12.13 6.49 1.50
C ILE A 160 -12.29 5.27 2.41
N LEU A 161 -11.75 4.12 2.01
CA LEU A 161 -11.82 2.89 2.79
C LEU A 161 -11.10 3.03 4.14
N ASP A 162 -9.93 3.67 4.14
CA ASP A 162 -9.15 3.91 5.35
C ASP A 162 -9.88 4.83 6.33
N ILE A 163 -10.57 5.88 5.86
CA ILE A 163 -11.39 6.75 6.70
C ILE A 163 -12.53 5.96 7.36
N PHE A 164 -13.21 5.06 6.65
CA PHE A 164 -14.24 4.22 7.25
C PHE A 164 -13.68 3.29 8.34
N ILE A 165 -12.52 2.70 8.09
CA ILE A 165 -11.85 1.79 9.04
C ILE A 165 -11.38 2.55 10.28
N LEU A 166 -10.75 3.72 10.10
CA LEU A 166 -10.30 4.57 11.19
C LEU A 166 -11.49 5.15 11.97
N GLY A 167 -12.56 5.53 11.27
CA GLY A 167 -13.82 5.97 11.88
C GLY A 167 -14.43 4.89 12.78
N ALA A 168 -14.45 3.63 12.34
CA ALA A 168 -14.89 2.49 13.17
C ALA A 168 -13.97 2.26 14.39
N SER A 169 -12.71 2.70 14.31
CA SER A 169 -11.69 2.54 15.36
C SER A 169 -11.69 3.69 16.39
N ILE A 170 -12.51 4.75 16.19
CA ILE A 170 -12.45 5.98 16.99
C ILE A 170 -12.71 5.75 18.48
N ARG A 171 -13.53 4.75 18.82
CA ARG A 171 -13.87 4.42 20.20
C ARG A 171 -12.71 3.78 20.98
N PHE A 172 -11.66 3.30 20.28
CA PHE A 172 -10.58 2.48 20.83
C PHE A 172 -9.24 3.21 20.92
N LEU A 173 -8.84 3.96 19.89
CA LEU A 173 -7.50 4.57 19.82
C LEU A 173 -7.42 5.98 20.42
N GLY A 174 -8.55 6.60 20.73
CA GLY A 174 -8.60 8.00 21.16
C GLY A 174 -8.43 8.99 20.00
N PRO A 175 -8.92 10.23 20.16
CA PRO A 175 -9.04 11.18 19.05
C PRO A 175 -7.70 11.59 18.44
N THR A 176 -6.64 11.73 19.25
CA THR A 176 -5.31 12.17 18.79
C THR A 176 -4.64 11.12 17.91
N ALA A 177 -4.66 9.84 18.32
CA ALA A 177 -4.06 8.76 17.53
C ALA A 177 -4.81 8.56 16.21
N ILE A 178 -6.15 8.72 16.21
CA ILE A 178 -6.95 8.68 14.99
C ILE A 178 -6.59 9.84 14.07
N ALA A 179 -6.49 11.06 14.57
CA ALA A 179 -6.12 12.22 13.75
C ALA A 179 -4.76 12.02 13.07
N TYR A 180 -3.75 11.52 13.80
CA TYR A 180 -2.45 11.21 13.21
C TYR A 180 -2.50 10.01 12.25
N SER A 181 -3.28 8.97 12.55
CA SER A 181 -3.47 7.84 11.63
C SER A 181 -4.14 8.27 10.32
N VAL A 182 -5.08 9.23 10.37
CA VAL A 182 -5.68 9.84 9.18
C VAL A 182 -4.63 10.60 8.37
N ILE A 183 -3.71 11.34 9.00
CA ILE A 183 -2.60 12.00 8.30
C ILE A 183 -1.76 10.97 7.53
N GLY A 184 -1.41 9.85 8.17
CA GLY A 184 -0.66 8.76 7.54
C GLY A 184 -1.42 8.12 6.37
N ALA A 185 -2.70 7.84 6.55
CA ALA A 185 -3.56 7.27 5.51
C ALA A 185 -3.71 8.21 4.29
N VAL A 186 -3.90 9.51 4.55
CA VAL A 186 -3.97 10.52 3.47
C VAL A 186 -2.62 10.66 2.76
N ALA A 187 -1.50 10.67 3.49
CA ALA A 187 -0.17 10.72 2.89
C ALA A 187 0.08 9.50 1.99
N MET A 188 -0.20 8.29 2.48
CA MET A 188 -0.12 7.05 1.70
C MET A 188 -1.01 7.10 0.45
N GLY A 189 -2.28 7.43 0.64
CA GLY A 189 -3.25 7.52 -0.44
C GLY A 189 -2.92 8.60 -1.46
N SER A 190 -2.29 9.70 -1.06
CA SER A 190 -1.86 10.79 -1.96
C SER A 190 -0.79 10.33 -2.94
N ILE A 191 0.18 9.52 -2.49
CA ILE A 191 1.22 8.96 -3.37
C ILE A 191 0.56 8.06 -4.42
N VAL A 192 -0.33 7.16 -4.00
CA VAL A 192 -1.04 6.28 -4.93
C VAL A 192 -1.94 7.10 -5.85
N TYR A 193 -2.63 8.13 -5.34
CA TYR A 193 -3.54 8.98 -6.11
C TYR A 193 -2.82 9.75 -7.23
N LEU A 194 -1.68 10.35 -6.91
CA LEU A 194 -0.92 11.17 -7.82
C LEU A 194 -0.08 10.33 -8.78
N TRP A 195 0.54 9.25 -8.29
CA TRP A 195 1.61 8.56 -9.03
C TRP A 195 1.19 7.20 -9.61
N HIS A 196 0.06 6.62 -9.18
CA HIS A 196 -0.50 5.44 -9.81
C HIS A 196 -1.38 5.83 -11.01
N ARG A 197 -0.72 6.38 -12.04
CA ARG A 197 -1.31 6.78 -13.32
C ARG A 197 -0.56 6.08 -14.46
N PRO A 198 -0.98 4.86 -14.83
CA PRO A 198 -0.31 4.05 -15.86
C PRO A 198 -0.05 4.83 -17.16
N GLU A 199 -0.96 5.73 -17.51
CA GLU A 199 -0.93 6.57 -18.70
C GLU A 199 0.11 7.70 -18.68
N LEU A 200 0.63 8.12 -17.52
CA LEU A 200 1.58 9.25 -17.41
C LEU A 200 3.04 8.81 -17.23
N TYR A 201 3.29 7.61 -16.73
CA TYR A 201 4.63 7.15 -16.35
C TYR A 201 5.17 6.07 -17.29
N SER A 202 5.07 6.30 -18.61
CA SER A 202 5.58 5.41 -19.67
C SER A 202 7.09 5.55 -19.96
N GLY A 203 7.87 6.18 -19.07
CA GLY A 203 9.33 6.32 -19.23
C GLY A 203 9.79 7.44 -20.17
N ILE A 204 8.86 8.22 -20.73
CA ILE A 204 9.18 9.38 -21.57
C ILE A 204 9.33 10.61 -20.67
N SER A 205 10.52 10.77 -20.09
CA SER A 205 10.94 12.09 -19.61
C SER A 205 11.14 13.00 -20.82
N PRO A 206 10.81 14.30 -20.77
CA PRO A 206 11.26 15.24 -21.79
C PRO A 206 12.77 15.03 -21.99
N PRO A 207 13.27 14.93 -23.24
CA PRO A 207 14.70 14.77 -23.46
C PRO A 207 15.43 15.85 -22.69
N PHE A 208 16.54 15.49 -22.05
CA PHE A 208 17.42 16.48 -21.44
C PHE A 208 17.80 17.46 -22.55
N ARG A 209 17.26 18.69 -22.50
CA ARG A 209 17.71 19.78 -23.37
C ARG A 209 19.19 19.97 -23.07
N THR A 210 20.02 19.52 -24.00
CA THR A 210 21.45 19.79 -23.90
C THR A 210 21.68 21.21 -24.40
N ALA A 211 22.69 21.91 -23.87
CA ALA A 211 23.06 23.27 -24.31
C ALA A 211 23.44 23.37 -25.82
N ARG A 212 23.35 22.25 -26.56
CA ARG A 212 23.53 22.14 -28.00
C ARG A 212 22.24 22.39 -28.79
N ASP A 213 21.06 22.28 -28.17
CA ASP A 213 19.77 22.56 -28.81
C ASP A 213 19.44 24.07 -28.87
N ASP A 214 20.23 24.91 -28.20
CA ASP A 214 20.04 26.36 -28.15
C ASP A 214 21.07 27.14 -29.02
N ARG A 215 21.76 26.46 -29.96
CA ARG A 215 22.68 27.06 -30.94
C ARG A 215 22.23 26.80 -32.36
#